data_AF-A0A2D5GDX0-F1
#
_entry.id   AF-A0A2D5GDX0-F1
#
_cell.length_a   1.000
_cell.length_b   1.000
_cell.length_c   1.000
_cell.angle_alpha   90.00
_cell.angle_beta   90.00
_cell.angle_gamma   90.00
#
_symmetry.space_group_name_H-M   'P 1'
#
loop_
_entity.id
_entity.type
_entity.pdbx_description
1 polymer ?
#
loop_
_entity_poly.entity_id
_entity_poly.type
_entity_poly.pdbx_seq_one_letter_code
_entity_poly.pdbx_strand_id
1 'polypeptide(L)'
;MNIKKLMRRAEEYLSSDERKCKEKRRYLKQVVRKLRQHEKALKQTLEECSDRDQCRQLKREIVLAHSQRKKGVTQLKALKKKK
;
A
#
# COMPACT_ATOMS: atom_id res chain seq x y z
N MET A 1 -7.72 -10.00 -2.35
CA MET A 1 -6.67 -9.85 -1.31
C MET A 1 -7.02 -8.66 -0.42
N ASN A 2 -7.30 -8.86 0.87
CA ASN A 2 -7.84 -7.79 1.72
C ASN A 2 -6.74 -6.81 2.17
N ILE A 3 -6.69 -5.62 1.55
CA ILE A 3 -5.68 -4.57 1.81
C ILE A 3 -5.65 -4.19 3.31
N LYS A 4 -6.81 -4.19 3.97
CA LYS A 4 -6.93 -3.98 5.42
C LYS A 4 -6.19 -5.04 6.25
N LYS A 5 -6.28 -6.33 5.87
CA LYS A 5 -5.54 -7.41 6.56
C LYS A 5 -4.03 -7.25 6.38
N LEU A 6 -3.58 -6.76 5.23
CA LEU A 6 -2.15 -6.54 4.97
C LEU A 6 -1.58 -5.39 5.80
N MET A 7 -2.34 -4.29 5.92
CA MET A 7 -1.97 -3.15 6.76
C MET A 7 -1.92 -3.53 8.23
N ARG A 8 -2.91 -4.28 8.72
CA ARG A 8 -2.95 -4.73 10.11
C ARG A 8 -1.76 -5.64 10.47
N ARG A 9 -1.42 -6.58 9.58
CA ARG A 9 -0.20 -7.39 9.75
C ARG A 9 1.06 -6.51 9.78
N ALA A 10 1.16 -5.54 8.87
CA ALA A 10 2.29 -4.61 8.86
C ALA A 10 2.40 -3.80 10.17
N GLU A 11 1.28 -3.44 10.80
CA GLU A 11 1.22 -2.76 12.10
C GLU A 11 1.65 -3.66 13.27
N GLU A 12 1.16 -4.90 13.33
CA GLU A 12 1.59 -5.88 14.34
C GLU A 12 3.10 -6.15 14.26
N TYR A 13 3.66 -6.20 13.05
CA TYR A 13 5.10 -6.33 12.88
C TYR A 13 5.88 -5.10 13.36
N LEU A 14 5.28 -3.90 13.53
CA LEU A 14 5.98 -2.67 13.92
C LEU A 14 6.57 -2.66 15.35
N SER A 15 6.13 -3.51 16.29
CA SER A 15 6.40 -3.29 17.73
C SER A 15 7.68 -3.89 18.39
N SER A 16 8.40 -4.89 17.85
CA SER A 16 9.61 -5.44 18.53
C SER A 16 10.95 -5.33 17.75
N ASP A 17 12.08 -5.13 18.43
CA ASP A 17 13.53 -5.26 18.09
C ASP A 17 14.15 -4.67 16.80
N GLU A 18 15.39 -4.17 16.90
CA GLU A 18 16.15 -3.50 15.81
C GLU A 18 16.45 -4.38 14.57
N ARG A 19 16.71 -5.69 14.75
CA ARG A 19 16.84 -6.63 13.60
C ARG A 19 15.52 -6.78 12.88
N LYS A 20 14.44 -6.91 13.64
CA LYS A 20 13.08 -6.91 13.09
C LYS A 20 12.80 -5.55 12.43
N CYS A 21 13.32 -4.40 12.92
CA CYS A 21 13.17 -3.09 12.25
C CYS A 21 13.75 -3.04 10.82
N LYS A 22 14.88 -3.71 10.55
CA LYS A 22 15.41 -3.82 9.18
C LYS A 22 14.50 -4.68 8.30
N GLU A 23 14.03 -5.81 8.79
CA GLU A 23 13.09 -6.69 8.07
C GLU A 23 11.73 -6.01 7.83
N LYS A 24 11.20 -5.31 8.83
CA LYS A 24 9.98 -4.48 8.75
C LYS A 24 10.09 -3.44 7.65
N ARG A 25 11.22 -2.73 7.54
CA ARG A 25 11.44 -1.78 6.44
C ARG A 25 11.45 -2.46 5.08
N ARG A 26 12.06 -3.65 4.96
CA ARG A 26 12.04 -4.42 3.71
C ARG A 26 10.62 -4.85 3.36
N TYR A 27 9.86 -5.39 4.32
CA TYR A 27 8.47 -5.80 4.13
C TYR A 27 7.57 -4.62 3.76
N LEU A 28 7.63 -3.52 4.51
CA LEU A 28 6.84 -2.31 4.24
C LEU A 28 7.18 -1.70 2.88
N LYS A 29 8.45 -1.73 2.45
CA LYS A 29 8.85 -1.37 1.07
C LYS A 29 8.22 -2.30 0.03
N GLN A 30 8.21 -3.61 0.26
CA GLN A 30 7.57 -4.56 -0.65
C GLN A 30 6.06 -4.32 -0.74
N VAL A 31 5.39 -4.07 0.39
CA VAL A 31 3.96 -3.74 0.42
C VAL A 31 3.66 -2.46 -0.35
N VAL A 32 4.44 -1.39 -0.13
CA VAL A 32 4.31 -0.12 -0.88
C VAL A 32 4.57 -0.33 -2.38
N ARG A 33 5.53 -1.18 -2.76
CA ARG A 33 5.79 -1.53 -4.15
C ARG A 33 4.62 -2.27 -4.78
N LYS A 34 4.05 -3.25 -4.09
CA LYS A 34 2.85 -3.99 -4.55
C LYS A 34 1.64 -3.06 -4.68
N LEU A 35 1.42 -2.15 -3.74
CA LEU A 35 0.38 -1.13 -3.84
C LEU A 35 0.57 -0.21 -5.04
N ARG A 36 1.82 0.19 -5.36
CA ARG A 36 2.12 0.99 -6.55
C ARG A 36 1.85 0.22 -7.85
N GLN A 37 2.20 -1.06 -7.89
CA GLN A 37 1.92 -1.93 -9.05
C GLN A 37 0.41 -2.12 -9.24
N HIS A 38 -0.32 -2.35 -8.14
CA HIS A 38 -1.78 -2.45 -8.16
C HIS A 38 -2.46 -1.13 -8.58
N GLU A 39 -1.97 0.02 -8.10
CA GLU A 39 -2.44 1.34 -8.53
C GLU A 39 -2.21 1.54 -10.04
N LYS A 40 -1.07 1.09 -10.58
CA LYS A 40 -0.77 1.18 -12.02
C LYS A 40 -1.67 0.26 -12.84
N ALA A 41 -1.85 -0.99 -12.40
CA ALA A 41 -2.73 -1.96 -13.07
C ALA A 41 -4.17 -1.44 -13.12
N LEU A 42 -4.72 -0.98 -11.99
CA LEU A 42 -6.07 -0.42 -11.94
C LEU A 42 -6.25 0.81 -12.84
N LYS A 43 -5.22 1.66 -13.01
CA LYS A 43 -5.27 2.79 -13.93
C LYS A 43 -5.31 2.36 -15.38
N GLN A 44 -4.51 1.36 -15.76
CA GLN A 44 -4.55 0.77 -17.11
C GLN A 44 -5.93 0.15 -17.38
N THR A 45 -6.46 -0.62 -16.42
CA THR A 45 -7.81 -1.19 -16.53
C THR A 45 -8.88 -0.10 -16.62
N LEU A 46 -8.71 1.04 -15.95
CA LEU A 46 -9.62 2.18 -16.06
C LEU A 46 -9.57 2.84 -17.45
N GLU A 47 -8.39 2.95 -18.05
CA GLU A 47 -8.21 3.55 -19.39
C GLU A 47 -8.91 2.70 -20.48
N GLU A 48 -8.96 1.39 -20.30
CA GLU A 48 -9.62 0.44 -21.20
C GLU A 48 -11.11 0.22 -20.87
N CYS A 49 -11.57 0.68 -19.70
CA CYS A 49 -12.92 0.42 -19.21
C CYS A 49 -13.93 1.37 -19.89
N SER A 50 -14.86 0.80 -20.66
CA SER A 50 -15.95 1.54 -21.31
C SER A 50 -17.25 1.55 -20.48
N ASP A 51 -17.31 0.72 -19.43
CA ASP A 51 -18.47 0.60 -18.55
C ASP A 51 -18.39 1.61 -17.39
N ARG A 52 -19.45 2.42 -17.23
CA ARG A 52 -19.49 3.50 -16.23
C ARG A 52 -19.46 2.99 -14.79
N ASP A 53 -20.11 1.88 -14.48
CA ASP A 53 -20.19 1.37 -13.11
C ASP A 53 -18.89 0.68 -12.71
N GLN A 54 -18.30 -0.09 -13.63
CA GLN A 54 -16.97 -0.66 -13.44
C GLN A 54 -15.91 0.44 -13.33
N CYS A 55 -15.95 1.48 -14.16
CA CYS A 55 -15.09 2.66 -14.03
C CYS A 55 -15.21 3.32 -12.65
N ARG A 56 -16.43 3.42 -12.11
CA ARG A 56 -16.67 4.03 -10.81
C ARG A 56 -16.09 3.19 -9.67
N GLN A 57 -16.19 1.88 -9.76
CA GLN A 57 -15.57 0.95 -8.80
C GLN A 57 -14.03 1.03 -8.87
N LEU A 58 -13.46 0.95 -10.08
CA LEU A 58 -12.02 1.09 -10.31
C LEU A 58 -11.48 2.41 -9.76
N LYS A 59 -12.17 3.54 -9.97
CA LYS A 59 -11.78 4.83 -9.38
C LYS A 59 -11.73 4.80 -7.85
N ARG A 60 -12.73 4.18 -7.20
CA ARG A 60 -12.75 4.04 -5.74
C ARG A 60 -11.58 3.18 -5.25
N GLU A 61 -11.29 2.09 -5.93
CA GLU A 61 -10.15 1.22 -5.61
C GLU A 61 -8.80 1.93 -5.81
N ILE A 62 -8.64 2.73 -6.87
CA ILE A 62 -7.44 3.54 -7.10
C ILE A 62 -7.23 4.53 -5.96
N VAL A 63 -8.29 5.23 -5.53
CA VAL A 63 -8.21 6.18 -4.40
C VAL A 63 -7.84 5.45 -3.11
N LEU A 64 -8.43 4.29 -2.85
CA LEU A 64 -8.07 3.45 -1.70
C LEU A 64 -6.61 3.01 -1.75
N ALA A 65 -6.14 2.45 -2.87
CA ALA A 65 -4.76 2.03 -3.06
C ALA A 65 -3.78 3.20 -2.89
N HIS A 66 -4.11 4.37 -3.44
CA HIS A 66 -3.30 5.58 -3.31
C HIS A 66 -3.22 6.07 -1.85
N SER A 67 -4.34 6.08 -1.14
CA SER A 67 -4.39 6.47 0.28
C SER A 67 -3.54 5.54 1.16
N GLN A 68 -3.62 4.22 0.92
CA GLN A 68 -2.85 3.21 1.66
C GLN A 68 -1.36 3.27 1.29
N ARG A 69 -1.02 3.52 0.03
CA ARG A 69 0.36 3.77 -0.40
C ARG A 69 0.95 4.99 0.31
N LYS A 70 0.19 6.09 0.40
CA LYS A 70 0.61 7.31 1.10
C LYS A 70 0.85 7.04 2.58
N LYS A 71 -0.04 6.30 3.25
CA LYS A 71 0.15 5.84 4.64
C LYS A 71 1.43 5.01 4.83
N GLY A 72 1.64 4.01 3.97
CA GLY A 72 2.86 3.18 4.02
C GLY A 72 4.15 3.97 3.79
N VAL A 73 4.14 4.97 2.90
CA VAL A 73 5.28 5.88 2.69
C VAL A 73 5.52 6.77 3.91
N THR A 74 4.47 7.30 4.54
CA THR A 74 4.60 8.10 5.77
C THR A 74 5.17 7.27 6.91
N GLN A 75 4.70 6.03 7.09
CA GLN A 75 5.26 5.10 8.08
C GLN A 75 6.74 4.78 7.79
N LEU A 76 7.12 4.56 6.51
CA LEU A 76 8.53 4.38 6.12
C LEU A 76 9.39 5.60 6.46
N LYS A 77 8.87 6.82 6.28
CA LYS A 77 9.57 8.07 6.63
C LYS A 77 9.73 8.22 8.14
N ALA A 78 8.69 7.90 8.92
CA ALA A 78 8.76 7.93 10.39
C ALA A 78 9.81 6.95 10.93
N LEU A 79 9.88 5.74 10.35
CA LEU A 79 10.94 4.76 10.66
C LEU A 79 12.34 5.20 10.22
N LYS A 80 12.47 6.21 9.35
CA LYS A 80 13.75 6.82 8.95
C LYS A 80 14.22 7.93 9.87
N LYS A 81 13.30 8.65 10.50
CA LYS A 81 13.60 9.77 11.41
C LYS A 81 13.89 9.37 12.85
N LYS A 82 13.53 8.16 13.30
CA LYS A 82 13.90 7.62 14.62
C LYS A 82 15.38 7.18 14.70
N LYS A 83 16.29 7.93 14.09
CA LYS A 83 17.73 7.66 14.08
C LYS A 83 18.45 8.72 14.89
#